data_AF-A0A2E3L6L9-F1
#
_entry.id   AF-A0A2E3L6L9-F1
#
_cell.length_a   1.000
_cell.length_b   1.000
_cell.length_c   1.000
_cell.angle_alpha   90.00
_cell.angle_beta   90.00
_cell.angle_gamma   90.00
#
_symmetry.space_group_name_H-M   'P 1'
#
loop_
_entity.id
_entity.type
_entity.pdbx_description
1 polymer ?
#
loop_
_entity_poly.entity_id
_entity_poly.type
_entity_poly.pdbx_seq_one_letter_code
_entity_poly.pdbx_strand_id
1 'polypeptide(L)'
;MFEMKLHHVALCVPEIAPAVEWYSDRLKASVSYQDQSWALLDIENTSIALVLPSQHPPHLAFESLEAEKYGELTSHRDGTESVYIRDPFGNTVEFIKPALEETIL
;
A
#
# COMPACT_ATOMS: atom_id res chain seq x y z
N MET A 1 20.17 -0.79 -11.63
CA MET A 1 19.44 -0.60 -10.36
C MET A 1 18.03 -0.20 -10.71
N PHE A 2 17.03 -0.67 -9.95
CA PHE A 2 15.66 -0.21 -10.11
C PHE A 2 15.51 1.13 -9.37
N GLU A 3 14.84 2.10 -10.00
CA GLU A 3 14.65 3.45 -9.44
C GLU A 3 13.48 3.52 -8.44
N MET A 4 12.57 2.56 -8.48
CA MET A 4 11.37 2.50 -7.64
C MET A 4 11.14 1.07 -7.18
N LYS A 5 10.66 0.90 -5.95
CA LYS A 5 10.23 -0.38 -5.37
C LYS A 5 8.73 -0.32 -5.12
N LEU A 6 8.00 -1.34 -5.56
CA LEU A 6 6.58 -1.49 -5.24
C LEU A 6 6.46 -1.75 -3.74
N HIS A 7 5.77 -0.86 -3.03
CA HIS A 7 5.51 -1.03 -1.61
C HIS A 7 4.29 -1.94 -1.42
N HIS A 8 3.15 -1.54 -1.99
CA HIS A 8 1.93 -2.32 -1.90
C HIS A 8 0.97 -2.01 -3.07
N VAL A 9 -0.05 -2.85 -3.24
CA VAL A 9 -1.16 -2.63 -4.17
C VAL A 9 -2.47 -2.69 -3.40
N ALA A 10 -3.32 -1.68 -3.54
CA ALA A 10 -4.68 -1.69 -3.01
C ALA A 10 -5.67 -2.17 -4.09
N LEU A 11 -6.26 -3.33 -3.87
CA LEU A 11 -7.25 -3.96 -4.73
C LEU A 11 -8.65 -3.85 -4.12
N CYS A 12 -9.59 -3.38 -4.93
CA CYS A 12 -10.98 -3.38 -4.54
C CYS A 12 -11.56 -4.81 -4.52
N VAL A 13 -12.22 -5.15 -3.42
CA VAL A 13 -12.98 -6.41 -3.29
C VAL A 13 -14.40 -6.11 -2.79
N PRO A 14 -15.39 -6.95 -3.13
CA PRO A 14 -16.76 -6.74 -2.66
C PRO A 14 -16.90 -7.05 -1.16
N GLU A 15 -16.10 -7.99 -0.63
CA GLU A 15 -16.15 -8.45 0.74
C GLU A 15 -14.73 -8.82 1.22
N ILE A 16 -14.34 -8.33 2.40
CA ILE A 16 -12.96 -8.50 2.91
C ILE A 16 -12.67 -9.95 3.28
N ALA A 17 -13.47 -10.56 4.16
CA ALA A 17 -13.20 -11.90 4.68
C ALA A 17 -13.10 -12.99 3.58
N PRO A 18 -14.05 -13.10 2.63
CA PRO A 18 -13.94 -14.07 1.53
C PRO A 18 -12.72 -13.84 0.64
N ALA A 19 -12.34 -12.58 0.42
CA ALA A 19 -11.16 -12.26 -0.38
C ALA A 19 -9.87 -12.66 0.36
N VAL A 20 -9.75 -12.34 1.65
CA VAL A 20 -8.60 -12.76 2.47
C VAL A 20 -8.39 -14.27 2.39
N GLU A 21 -9.45 -15.06 2.57
CA GLU A 21 -9.38 -16.53 2.47
C GLU A 21 -8.82 -16.98 1.12
N TRP A 22 -9.34 -16.43 0.03
CA TRP A 22 -8.90 -16.80 -1.32
C TRP A 22 -7.42 -16.45 -1.58
N TYR A 23 -7.00 -15.22 -1.24
CA TYR A 23 -5.64 -14.76 -1.49
C TYR A 23 -4.63 -15.49 -0.58
N SER A 24 -4.95 -15.70 0.69
CA SER A 24 -4.11 -16.48 1.60
C SER A 24 -3.95 -17.93 1.14
N ASP A 25 -5.01 -18.59 0.68
CA ASP A 25 -4.89 -19.97 0.18
C ASP A 25 -4.13 -20.05 -1.15
N ARG A 26 -4.45 -19.18 -2.11
CA ARG A 26 -3.90 -19.24 -3.48
C ARG A 26 -2.47 -18.74 -3.57
N LEU A 27 -2.15 -17.65 -2.88
CA LEU A 27 -0.82 -17.02 -2.94
C LEU A 27 0.06 -17.39 -1.77
N LYS A 28 -0.45 -18.15 -0.79
CA LYS A 28 0.24 -18.41 0.48
C LYS A 28 0.62 -17.12 1.19
N ALA A 29 -0.23 -16.10 1.05
CA ALA A 29 -0.04 -14.79 1.64
C ALA A 29 -0.32 -14.81 3.15
N SER A 30 0.52 -14.11 3.92
CA SER A 30 0.35 -13.96 5.37
C SER A 30 -0.54 -12.75 5.66
N VAL A 31 -1.50 -12.87 6.56
CA VAL A 31 -2.36 -11.74 6.94
C VAL A 31 -1.64 -10.91 8.01
N SER A 32 -1.26 -9.68 7.68
CA SER A 32 -0.64 -8.74 8.62
C SER A 32 -1.67 -7.84 9.31
N TYR A 33 -2.80 -7.58 8.64
CA TYR A 33 -3.92 -6.85 9.22
C TYR A 33 -5.25 -7.29 8.59
N GLN A 34 -6.33 -7.28 9.36
CA GLN A 34 -7.68 -7.48 8.85
C GLN A 34 -8.72 -6.86 9.78
N ASP A 35 -9.64 -6.10 9.19
CA ASP A 35 -10.90 -5.69 9.82
C ASP A 35 -12.08 -5.80 8.82
N GLN A 36 -13.20 -5.12 9.09
CA GLN A 36 -14.39 -5.16 8.23
C GLN A 36 -14.28 -4.27 6.98
N SER A 37 -13.35 -3.32 6.97
CA SER A 37 -13.17 -2.30 5.93
C SER A 37 -11.98 -2.57 5.00
N TRP A 38 -10.93 -3.22 5.52
CA TRP A 38 -9.77 -3.61 4.73
C TRP A 38 -8.95 -4.73 5.37
N ALA A 39 -8.05 -5.30 4.59
CA ALA A 39 -7.03 -6.23 5.06
C ALA A 39 -5.69 -5.97 4.36
N LEU A 40 -4.59 -6.30 5.01
CA LEU A 40 -3.24 -6.27 4.45
C LEU A 40 -2.68 -7.69 4.45
N LEU A 41 -2.24 -8.13 3.27
CA LEU A 41 -1.67 -9.45 3.07
C LEU A 41 -0.26 -9.31 2.54
N ASP A 42 0.70 -9.91 3.23
CA ASP A 42 2.09 -9.91 2.83
C ASP A 42 2.38 -11.10 1.93
N ILE A 43 3.02 -10.81 0.80
CA ILE A 43 3.68 -11.77 -0.07
C ILE A 43 5.18 -11.47 -0.08
N GLU A 44 5.97 -12.31 -0.75
CA GLU A 44 7.44 -12.33 -0.61
C GLU A 44 8.11 -10.94 -0.65
N ASN A 45 7.73 -10.07 -1.58
CA ASN A 45 8.41 -8.80 -1.82
C ASN A 45 7.53 -7.55 -1.72
N THR A 46 6.25 -7.69 -1.38
CA THR A 46 5.28 -6.59 -1.32
C THR A 46 4.03 -7.02 -0.55
N SER A 47 3.10 -6.09 -0.34
CA SER A 47 1.81 -6.37 0.28
C SER A 47 0.63 -6.08 -0.66
N ILE A 48 -0.47 -6.79 -0.46
CA ILE A 48 -1.75 -6.56 -1.12
C ILE A 48 -2.72 -6.05 -0.06
N ALA A 49 -3.17 -4.81 -0.20
CA ALA A 49 -4.26 -4.27 0.58
C ALA A 49 -5.58 -4.62 -0.12
N LEU A 50 -6.46 -5.36 0.54
CA LEU A 50 -7.82 -5.62 0.06
C LEU A 50 -8.74 -4.58 0.68
N VAL A 51 -9.42 -3.79 -0.16
CA VAL A 51 -10.21 -2.64 0.29
C VAL A 51 -11.63 -2.67 -0.26
N LEU A 52 -12.58 -2.10 0.51
CA LEU A 52 -13.92 -1.82 -0.02
C LEU A 52 -13.89 -0.54 -0.88
N PRO A 53 -14.41 -0.55 -2.13
CA PRO A 53 -14.37 0.62 -3.02
C PRO A 53 -15.01 1.89 -2.45
N SER A 54 -15.98 1.75 -1.55
CA SER A 54 -16.69 2.86 -0.92
C SER A 54 -15.89 3.55 0.20
N GLN A 55 -14.82 2.92 0.69
CA GLN A 55 -14.05 3.39 1.84
C GLN A 55 -12.63 3.79 1.47
N HIS A 56 -11.97 3.00 0.62
CA HIS A 56 -10.60 3.29 0.16
C HIS A 56 -10.48 3.09 -1.36
N PRO A 57 -9.94 4.08 -2.10
CA PRO A 57 -9.76 3.94 -3.53
C PRO A 57 -8.61 2.95 -3.84
N PRO A 58 -8.69 2.20 -4.97
CA PRO A 58 -7.59 1.37 -5.40
C PRO A 58 -6.41 2.24 -5.84
N HIS A 59 -5.20 1.75 -5.57
CA HIS A 59 -3.96 2.46 -5.87
C HIS A 59 -2.76 1.52 -5.97
N LEU A 60 -1.71 2.00 -6.62
CA LEU A 60 -0.37 1.42 -6.59
C LEU A 60 0.52 2.32 -5.73
N ALA A 61 1.27 1.72 -4.81
CA ALA A 61 2.18 2.47 -3.94
C ALA A 61 3.63 2.11 -4.22
N PHE A 62 4.48 3.13 -4.35
CA PHE A 62 5.91 2.99 -4.60
C PHE A 62 6.73 3.71 -3.54
N GLU A 63 7.84 3.10 -3.10
CA GLU A 63 8.80 3.75 -2.22
C GLU A 63 9.58 4.83 -2.98
N SER A 64 9.72 6.02 -2.38
CA SER A 64 10.55 7.11 -2.89
C SER A 64 11.13 7.95 -1.75
N LEU A 65 12.45 8.06 -1.68
CA LEU A 65 13.13 8.94 -0.71
C LEU A 65 12.88 10.44 -0.98
N GLU A 66 12.43 10.76 -2.19
CA GLU A 66 12.13 12.13 -2.66
C GLU A 66 10.63 12.28 -2.96
N ALA A 67 9.75 11.62 -2.20
CA ALA A 67 8.30 11.63 -2.46
C ALA A 67 7.71 13.06 -2.52
N GLU A 68 8.31 14.01 -1.81
CA GLU A 68 7.96 15.44 -1.83
C GLU A 68 7.99 16.09 -3.22
N LYS A 69 8.71 15.52 -4.20
CA LYS A 69 8.73 16.05 -5.57
C LYS A 69 7.40 15.87 -6.31
N TYR A 70 6.53 15.01 -5.79
CA TYR A 70 5.22 14.72 -6.37
C TYR A 70 4.08 15.50 -5.70
N GLY A 71 4.33 16.16 -4.57
CA GLY A 71 3.36 17.01 -3.89
C GLY A 71 3.58 17.10 -2.37
N GLU A 72 2.60 17.71 -1.68
CA GLU A 72 2.62 17.83 -0.22
C GLU A 72 2.43 16.46 0.45
N LEU A 73 3.32 16.13 1.38
CA LEU A 73 3.30 14.85 2.08
C LEU A 73 2.31 14.88 3.25
N THR A 74 1.58 13.77 3.43
CA THR A 74 0.79 13.48 4.63
C THR A 74 1.54 12.47 5.48
N SER A 75 1.83 12.82 6.73
CA SER A 75 2.49 11.92 7.68
C SER A 75 1.53 10.90 8.29
N HIS A 76 1.98 9.66 8.41
CA HIS A 76 1.24 8.54 8.97
C HIS A 76 1.72 8.19 10.38
N ARG A 77 0.91 7.40 11.10
CA ARG A 77 1.20 7.01 12.49
C ARG A 77 2.40 6.07 12.64
N ASP A 78 2.71 5.32 11.58
CA ASP A 78 3.86 4.41 11.51
C ASP A 78 5.17 5.13 11.16
N GLY A 79 5.14 6.46 11.05
CA GLY A 79 6.30 7.30 10.73
C GLY A 79 6.60 7.40 9.23
N THR A 80 5.85 6.70 8.37
CA THR A 80 5.92 6.93 6.93
C THR A 80 5.24 8.25 6.56
N GLU A 81 5.60 8.79 5.40
CA GLU A 81 4.90 9.93 4.82
C GLU A 81 4.55 9.60 3.37
N SER A 82 3.44 10.14 2.86
CA SER A 82 3.00 9.81 1.50
C SER A 82 2.35 10.96 0.77
N VAL A 83 2.34 10.87 -0.56
CA VAL A 83 1.51 11.71 -1.42
C VAL A 83 0.81 10.85 -2.45
N TYR A 84 -0.46 11.18 -2.71
CA TYR A 84 -1.26 10.56 -3.76
C TYR A 84 -1.36 11.48 -4.97
N ILE A 85 -1.10 10.93 -6.15
CA ILE A 85 -1.30 11.61 -7.43
C ILE A 85 -2.26 10.82 -8.32
N ARG A 86 -2.74 11.49 -9.37
CA ARG A 86 -3.43 10.83 -10.49
C ARG A 86 -2.48 10.72 -11.67
N ASP A 87 -2.36 9.52 -12.22
CA ASP A 87 -1.71 9.36 -13.51
C ASP A 87 -2.58 9.93 -14.65
N PRO A 88 -2.06 10.05 -15.88
CA PRO A 88 -2.83 10.55 -17.02
C PRO A 88 -4.04 9.70 -17.43
N PHE A 89 -4.19 8.50 -16.86
CA PHE A 89 -5.26 7.54 -17.16
C PHE A 89 -6.31 7.47 -16.04
N GLY A 90 -6.15 8.27 -14.98
CA GLY A 90 -7.08 8.34 -13.85
C GLY A 90 -6.76 7.38 -12.70
N ASN A 91 -5.70 6.58 -12.79
CA ASN A 91 -5.29 5.70 -11.70
C ASN A 91 -4.71 6.51 -10.55
N THR A 92 -4.92 6.03 -9.33
CA THR A 92 -4.28 6.58 -8.14
C THR A 92 -2.88 5.97 -8.01
N VAL A 93 -1.86 6.81 -7.86
CA VAL A 93 -0.49 6.37 -7.53
C VAL A 93 -0.07 7.05 -6.24
N GLU A 94 0.42 6.27 -5.30
CA GLU A 94 0.98 6.74 -4.04
C GLU A 94 2.50 6.66 -4.10
N PHE A 95 3.16 7.72 -3.65
CA PHE A 95 4.60 7.70 -3.35
C PHE A 95 4.78 7.76 -1.84
N ILE A 96 5.44 6.75 -1.29
CA ILE A 96 5.69 6.61 0.15
C ILE A 96 7.16 6.92 0.42
N LYS A 97 7.38 7.88 1.30
CA LYS A 97 8.67 8.10 1.96
C LYS A 97 8.76 7.18 3.18
N PRO A 98 9.69 6.22 3.21
CA PRO A 98 9.86 5.33 4.35
C PRO A 98 10.16 6.14 5.61
N ALA A 99 9.72 5.61 6.77
CA ALA A 99 10.18 6.12 8.05
C ALA A 99 11.71 6.08 8.10
N LEU A 100 12.33 7.10 8.68
CA LEU A 100 13.77 7.05 8.94
C LEU A 100 14.02 5.91 9.92
N GLU A 101 14.79 4.90 9.52
CA GLU A 101 15.34 3.95 10.49
C GLU A 101 16.23 4.76 11.45
N GLU A 102 15.91 4.74 12.74
CA GLU A 102 16.86 5.19 13.76
C GLU A 102 18.07 4.26 13.68
N THR A 103 19.14 4.70 13.02
CA THR A 103 20.45 4.07 13.15
C THR A 103 20.85 4.23 14.62
N ILE A 104 20.62 3.20 15.42
CA ILE A 104 21.23 3.09 16.75
C ILE A 104 22.74 3.02 16.50
N LEU A 105 23.42 4.14 16.77
CA LEU A 105 24.88 4.26 16.77
C LEU A 105 25.50 3.40 17.88
#